data_AF-A0A6V8KPM8-F1
#
_entry.id   AF-A0A6V8KPM8-F1
#
_cell.length_a   1.000
_cell.length_b   1.000
_cell.length_c   1.000
_cell.angle_alpha   90.00
_cell.angle_beta   90.00
_cell.angle_gamma   90.00
#
_symmetry.space_group_name_H-M   'P 1'
#
loop_
_entity.id
_entity.type
_entity.pdbx_description
1 polymer ?
#
loop_
_entity_poly.entity_id
_entity_poly.type
_entity_poly.pdbx_seq_one_letter_code
_entity_poly.pdbx_strand_id
1 'polypeptide(L)'
;MTDLAQRHRAATTIVDGNRSAAVYGIRGMAALALLTVHVAMFSGLLGTRALGDTRPPSNALGAFLVSGLPSFIGVFFVLPALYLYLPLAKSVIAGTRRPAQGRGLVRRLLRLLPAYYLMLAVVLLAFHRGVVDGVWYVLRPVLLLQVYAPSPFVPKLLTGLEVTWTVPTMVQWYLALPLIAWASHRYAIRGATPAIRARRLMLPVPLLIGMGLAWLFFVKANGWDNRIVFWWPQGFAPSIGVGMALAVMIALAQVSPVDTPRFLRAAAGKANLFYLGALVVYLVNCARPFSVIGMDAIYSVSGLLVTYLMVTAFGLLTVPPLVAPGARGSRLLDAVLTNRPVVHLGRVSYGIYLWHFAIMHFVLQPGSVRTGAARPIRELYGTSGFWKLEALTVAGAVLAATVSYYLLERPVAAWGDRLLSRRRPDRPPAVGTGPPDRLAVIGSAPDPAADPATDPTAAAVARAVADRDAIRANLLDLERAMGRELLATASLTGDTRQRWDAATVDLTALWDVFTAYSDVVDRAAAALRDSRPQAATSLLDGPSVRLTGAPAPLDRRHITDDGQVRLTPAAAVARMNELFARTAELVVTVEAMWRDGS
;
A
#
# COMPACT_ATOMS: atom_id res chain seq x y z
N MET A 1 -15.17 8.74 -28.72
CA MET A 1 -13.78 8.74 -28.19
C MET A 1 -13.67 9.03 -26.69
N THR A 2 -14.75 9.44 -26.01
CA THR A 2 -14.81 9.71 -24.56
C THR A 2 -15.01 8.46 -23.68
N ASP A 3 -15.60 7.39 -24.23
CA ASP A 3 -15.94 6.15 -23.48
C ASP A 3 -14.72 5.22 -23.26
N LEU A 4 -13.82 5.10 -24.25
CA LEU A 4 -12.58 4.32 -24.12
C LEU A 4 -11.63 4.88 -23.05
N ALA A 5 -11.60 6.21 -22.86
CA ALA A 5 -10.81 6.85 -21.81
C ALA A 5 -11.43 6.71 -20.40
N GLN A 6 -12.70 6.28 -20.31
CA GLN A 6 -13.42 6.03 -19.06
C GLN A 6 -13.31 4.55 -18.69
N ARG A 7 -13.39 3.64 -19.67
CA ARG A 7 -13.11 2.21 -19.51
C ARG A 7 -11.65 1.92 -19.13
N HIS A 8 -10.68 2.67 -19.66
CA HIS A 8 -9.28 2.56 -19.22
C HIS A 8 -9.04 3.10 -17.79
N ARG A 9 -9.86 4.05 -17.32
CA ARG A 9 -9.80 4.58 -15.94
C ARG A 9 -10.43 3.64 -14.92
N ALA A 10 -11.48 2.90 -15.28
CA ALA A 10 -12.03 1.85 -14.42
C ALA A 10 -11.03 0.69 -14.22
N ALA A 11 -10.24 0.38 -15.26
CA ALA A 11 -9.21 -0.67 -15.20
C ALA A 11 -7.92 -0.29 -14.42
N THR A 12 -7.79 0.94 -13.90
CA THR A 12 -6.58 1.36 -13.16
C THR A 12 -6.66 1.09 -11.65
N THR A 13 -7.70 0.45 -11.16
CA THR A 13 -7.96 0.34 -9.73
C THR A 13 -8.28 -1.09 -9.35
N ILE A 14 -7.24 -1.78 -8.91
CA ILE A 14 -7.16 -2.80 -7.85
C ILE A 14 -6.14 -3.84 -8.33
N VAL A 15 -4.89 -3.64 -7.91
CA VAL A 15 -3.94 -4.74 -7.84
C VAL A 15 -3.65 -4.97 -6.37
N ASP A 16 -3.93 -6.19 -5.91
CA ASP A 16 -3.65 -6.72 -4.57
C ASP A 16 -4.12 -5.83 -3.41
N GLY A 17 -5.41 -5.93 -3.07
CA GLY A 17 -5.94 -5.44 -1.80
C GLY A 17 -5.86 -3.92 -1.61
N ASN A 18 -6.83 -3.21 -2.21
CA ASN A 18 -7.26 -1.87 -1.78
C ASN A 18 -6.18 -0.74 -1.80
N ARG A 19 -5.07 -0.91 -2.52
CA ARG A 19 -4.03 0.13 -2.69
C ARG A 19 -4.00 0.62 -4.14
N SER A 20 -3.93 1.93 -4.33
CA SER A 20 -3.87 2.52 -5.68
C SER A 20 -2.53 2.18 -6.36
N ALA A 21 -2.57 1.87 -7.66
CA ALA A 21 -1.38 1.55 -8.45
C ALA A 21 -0.30 2.64 -8.36
N ALA A 22 -0.70 3.91 -8.30
CA ALA A 22 0.20 5.05 -8.15
C ALA A 22 1.00 5.03 -6.83
N VAL A 23 0.45 4.49 -5.74
CA VAL A 23 1.17 4.32 -4.47
C VAL A 23 2.28 3.27 -4.60
N TYR A 24 2.08 2.21 -5.39
CA TYR A 24 3.17 1.33 -5.75
C TYR A 24 4.19 2.06 -6.63
N GLY A 25 3.72 2.78 -7.64
CA GLY A 25 4.61 3.50 -8.54
C GLY A 25 5.57 4.46 -7.84
N ILE A 26 5.07 5.29 -6.91
CA ILE A 26 5.92 6.25 -6.20
C ILE A 26 6.94 5.55 -5.29
N ARG A 27 6.58 4.38 -4.73
CA ARG A 27 7.51 3.56 -3.95
C ARG A 27 8.61 2.95 -4.83
N GLY A 28 8.27 2.54 -6.05
CA GLY A 28 9.23 2.05 -7.03
C GLY A 28 10.23 3.13 -7.43
N MET A 29 9.72 4.32 -7.76
CA MET A 29 10.55 5.50 -8.05
C MET A 29 11.44 5.88 -6.86
N ALA A 30 10.91 5.84 -5.63
CA ALA A 30 11.68 6.10 -4.43
C ALA A 30 12.80 5.06 -4.21
N ALA A 31 12.52 3.78 -4.44
CA ALA A 31 13.54 2.72 -4.31
C ALA A 31 14.68 2.92 -5.32
N LEU A 32 14.34 3.21 -6.58
CA LEU A 32 15.35 3.49 -7.61
C LEU A 32 16.14 4.76 -7.27
N ALA A 33 15.48 5.86 -6.90
CA ALA A 33 16.15 7.09 -6.51
C ALA A 33 17.19 6.87 -5.40
N LEU A 34 16.85 6.10 -4.37
CA LEU A 34 17.79 5.79 -3.29
C LEU A 34 18.89 4.83 -3.71
N LEU A 35 18.60 3.83 -4.54
CA LEU A 35 19.63 2.96 -5.12
C LEU A 35 20.65 3.80 -5.90
N THR A 36 20.17 4.67 -6.78
CA THR A 36 21.02 5.56 -7.60
C THR A 36 21.90 6.45 -6.75
N VAL A 37 21.39 6.98 -5.62
CA VAL A 37 22.21 7.74 -4.66
C VAL A 37 23.39 6.90 -4.16
N HIS A 38 23.16 5.67 -3.73
CA HIS A 38 24.23 4.82 -3.19
C HIS A 38 25.23 4.41 -4.26
N VAL A 39 24.76 4.06 -5.46
CA VAL A 39 25.65 3.81 -6.61
C VAL A 39 26.51 5.04 -6.89
N ALA A 40 25.91 6.22 -6.94
CA ALA A 40 26.64 7.47 -7.18
C ALA A 40 27.68 7.80 -6.11
N MET A 41 27.38 7.49 -4.83
CA MET A 41 28.32 7.65 -3.72
C MET A 41 29.58 6.79 -3.92
N PHE A 42 29.45 5.55 -4.36
CA PHE A 42 30.60 4.62 -4.43
C PHE A 42 31.23 4.52 -5.82
N SER A 43 30.56 4.93 -6.89
CA SER A 43 31.16 5.05 -8.22
C SER A 43 32.02 6.30 -8.39
N GLY A 44 32.01 7.22 -7.42
CA GLY A 44 32.66 8.52 -7.50
C GLY A 44 31.90 9.57 -8.30
N LEU A 45 30.63 9.32 -8.66
CA LEU A 45 29.79 10.36 -9.28
C LEU A 45 29.58 11.50 -8.29
N LEU A 46 29.26 11.18 -7.04
CA LEU A 46 29.33 12.12 -5.92
C LEU A 46 30.76 12.17 -5.39
N GLY A 47 31.25 13.37 -5.09
CA GLY A 47 32.53 13.56 -4.40
C GLY A 47 32.46 13.15 -2.93
N THR A 48 33.60 13.00 -2.27
CA THR A 48 33.68 12.63 -0.85
C THR A 48 34.83 13.29 -0.11
N ARG A 49 34.64 13.54 1.20
CA ARG A 49 35.72 13.90 2.15
C ARG A 49 35.95 12.79 3.18
N ALA A 50 35.21 11.69 3.11
CA ALA A 50 35.28 10.62 4.10
C ALA A 50 36.56 9.77 4.02
N LEU A 51 37.39 10.00 2.99
CA LEU A 51 38.61 9.25 2.69
C LEU A 51 39.90 10.06 3.00
N GLY A 52 39.82 11.10 3.82
CA GLY A 52 40.93 12.01 4.13
C GLY A 52 40.92 13.23 3.22
N ASP A 53 41.47 13.11 2.02
CA ASP A 53 41.49 14.20 1.04
C ASP A 53 40.12 14.42 0.38
N THR A 54 39.82 15.68 0.05
CA THR A 54 38.59 16.00 -0.68
C THR A 54 38.71 15.50 -2.11
N ARG A 55 37.89 14.50 -2.46
CA ARG A 55 37.73 14.00 -3.82
C ARG A 55 36.54 14.70 -4.49
N PRO A 56 36.74 15.44 -5.58
CA PRO A 56 35.64 16.10 -6.28
C PRO A 56 34.74 15.08 -7.00
N PRO A 57 33.48 15.45 -7.33
CA PRO A 57 32.60 14.60 -8.12
C PRO A 57 33.15 14.38 -9.53
N SER A 58 32.96 13.18 -10.09
CA SER A 58 33.41 12.86 -11.46
C SER A 58 32.61 13.59 -12.54
N ASN A 59 31.39 14.05 -12.24
CA ASN A 59 30.54 14.82 -13.16
C ASN A 59 29.65 15.78 -12.36
N ALA A 60 29.81 17.10 -12.58
CA ALA A 60 29.12 18.12 -11.79
C ALA A 60 27.59 18.08 -11.95
N LEU A 61 27.08 17.91 -13.18
CA LEU A 61 25.64 17.89 -13.45
C LEU A 61 24.96 16.66 -12.84
N GLY A 62 25.56 15.48 -13.03
CA GLY A 62 25.06 14.23 -12.44
C GLY A 62 25.12 14.26 -10.92
N ALA A 63 26.21 14.76 -10.34
CA ALA A 63 26.34 14.94 -8.90
C ALA A 63 25.30 15.92 -8.32
N PHE A 64 25.02 17.02 -9.04
CA PHE A 64 23.97 17.97 -8.67
C PHE A 64 22.60 17.30 -8.65
N LEU A 65 22.21 16.62 -9.73
CA LEU A 65 20.89 15.98 -9.82
C LEU A 65 20.71 14.87 -8.79
N VAL A 66 21.73 14.03 -8.59
CA VAL A 66 21.66 12.94 -7.60
C VAL A 66 21.61 13.47 -6.16
N SER A 67 22.19 14.64 -5.87
CA SER A 67 22.22 15.22 -4.52
C SER A 67 20.84 15.46 -3.90
N GLY A 68 19.79 15.68 -4.72
CA GLY A 68 18.43 15.87 -4.24
C GLY A 68 17.61 14.58 -4.08
N LEU A 69 18.04 13.47 -4.66
CA LEU A 69 17.33 12.19 -4.60
C LEU A 69 17.13 11.60 -3.19
N PRO A 70 17.97 11.89 -2.15
CA PRO A 70 17.67 11.51 -0.78
C PRO A 70 16.31 12.03 -0.27
N SER A 71 15.72 13.06 -0.88
CA SER A 71 14.36 13.54 -0.55
C SER A 71 13.30 12.44 -0.65
N PHE A 72 13.50 11.45 -1.53
CA PHE A 72 12.57 10.33 -1.71
C PHE A 72 12.44 9.43 -0.47
N ILE A 73 13.38 9.50 0.48
CA ILE A 73 13.27 8.82 1.79
C ILE A 73 11.94 9.20 2.48
N GLY A 74 11.49 10.45 2.32
CA GLY A 74 10.25 10.93 2.93
C GLY A 74 9.03 10.07 2.57
N VAL A 75 8.98 9.58 1.33
CA VAL A 75 7.91 8.67 0.86
C VAL A 75 7.89 7.37 1.68
N PHE A 76 9.07 6.80 1.97
CA PHE A 76 9.19 5.53 2.70
C PHE A 76 8.87 5.62 4.18
N PHE A 77 8.89 6.80 4.79
CA PHE A 77 8.47 6.96 6.19
C PHE A 77 7.03 7.49 6.32
N VAL A 78 6.64 8.43 5.45
CA VAL A 78 5.29 9.02 5.48
C VAL A 78 4.22 7.98 5.12
N LEU A 79 4.38 7.20 4.04
CA LEU A 79 3.36 6.23 3.61
C LEU A 79 3.14 5.10 4.64
N PRO A 80 4.18 4.40 5.16
CA PRO A 80 3.96 3.37 6.16
C PRO A 80 3.37 3.90 7.47
N ALA A 81 3.80 5.08 7.94
CA ALA A 81 3.22 5.72 9.12
C ALA A 81 1.74 6.05 8.91
N LEU A 82 1.40 6.62 7.75
CA LEU A 82 0.02 6.87 7.33
C LEU A 82 -0.83 5.60 7.39
N TYR A 83 -0.42 4.53 6.69
CA TYR A 83 -1.20 3.29 6.64
C TYR A 83 -1.18 2.49 7.94
N LEU A 84 -0.21 2.72 8.82
CA LEU A 84 -0.19 2.14 10.15
C LEU A 84 -1.21 2.84 11.07
N TYR A 85 -1.26 4.17 11.02
CA TYR A 85 -2.07 4.95 11.93
C TYR A 85 -3.54 5.11 11.46
N LEU A 86 -3.80 5.03 10.16
CA LEU A 86 -5.12 5.31 9.57
C LEU A 86 -6.28 4.48 10.14
N PRO A 87 -6.21 3.13 10.27
CA PRO A 87 -7.32 2.34 10.79
C PRO A 87 -7.67 2.70 12.24
N LEU A 88 -6.65 3.00 13.05
CA LEU A 88 -6.82 3.45 14.41
C LEU A 88 -7.44 4.85 14.45
N ALA A 89 -6.88 5.82 13.72
CA ALA A 89 -7.41 7.19 13.67
C ALA A 89 -8.88 7.19 13.26
N LYS A 90 -9.24 6.40 12.24
CA LYS A 90 -10.62 6.20 11.81
C LYS A 90 -11.50 5.66 12.94
N SER A 91 -11.07 4.63 13.66
CA SER A 91 -11.87 4.06 14.75
C SER A 91 -12.13 5.05 15.88
N VAL A 92 -11.12 5.85 16.26
CA VAL A 92 -11.25 6.84 17.33
C VAL A 92 -12.13 8.01 16.90
N ILE A 93 -11.94 8.53 15.69
CA ILE A 93 -12.73 9.65 15.16
C ILE A 93 -14.20 9.23 15.00
N ALA A 94 -14.46 8.05 14.44
CA ALA A 94 -15.80 7.50 14.27
C ALA A 94 -16.47 7.07 15.60
N GLY A 95 -15.71 6.93 16.69
CA GLY A 95 -16.24 6.42 17.97
C GLY A 95 -16.59 4.92 17.94
N THR A 96 -15.99 4.17 17.01
CA THR A 96 -16.22 2.73 16.87
C THR A 96 -15.18 1.92 17.65
N ARG A 97 -15.44 0.62 17.85
CA ARG A 97 -14.49 -0.29 18.50
C ARG A 97 -13.13 -0.27 17.77
N ARG A 98 -12.05 -0.27 18.55
CA ARG A 98 -10.67 -0.27 18.05
C ARG A 98 -10.35 -1.56 17.28
N PRO A 99 -9.65 -1.48 16.13
CA PRO A 99 -9.17 -2.66 15.44
C PRO A 99 -8.06 -3.34 16.24
N ALA A 100 -8.01 -4.67 16.18
CA ALA A 100 -6.97 -5.47 16.82
C ALA A 100 -5.59 -5.14 16.20
N GLN A 101 -4.72 -4.51 16.98
CA GLN A 101 -3.41 -4.06 16.52
C GLN A 101 -2.41 -5.21 16.35
N GLY A 102 -2.46 -6.23 17.21
CA GLY A 102 -1.50 -7.35 17.21
C GLY A 102 -1.48 -8.13 15.89
N ARG A 103 -2.64 -8.46 15.32
CA ARG A 103 -2.72 -9.15 14.02
C ARG A 103 -2.15 -8.28 12.89
N GLY A 104 -2.39 -6.96 12.95
CA GLY A 104 -1.84 -6.00 12.00
C GLY A 104 -0.32 -5.89 12.09
N LEU A 105 0.24 -5.95 13.30
CA LEU A 105 1.68 -5.98 13.53
C LEU A 105 2.33 -7.24 12.93
N VAL A 106 1.79 -8.42 13.22
CA VAL A 106 2.31 -9.70 12.69
C VAL A 106 2.36 -9.68 11.15
N ARG A 107 1.27 -9.26 10.49
CA ARG A 107 1.24 -9.13 9.02
C ARG A 107 2.32 -8.19 8.48
N ARG A 108 2.66 -7.13 9.21
CA ARG A 108 3.69 -6.18 8.79
C ARG A 108 5.08 -6.79 8.96
N LEU A 109 5.32 -7.49 10.06
CA LEU A 109 6.58 -8.20 10.30
C LEU A 109 6.79 -9.31 9.26
N LEU A 110 5.76 -10.08 8.92
CA LEU A 110 5.84 -11.11 7.88
C LEU A 110 6.07 -10.56 6.45
N ARG A 111 5.78 -9.27 6.22
CA ARG A 111 6.09 -8.59 4.95
C ARG A 111 7.47 -7.94 4.94
N LEU A 112 8.14 -7.85 6.08
CA LEU A 112 9.42 -7.13 6.24
C LEU A 112 10.55 -8.12 6.53
N LEU A 113 10.40 -8.94 7.57
CA LEU A 113 11.49 -9.74 8.12
C LEU A 113 11.96 -10.91 7.24
N PRO A 114 11.11 -11.64 6.50
CA PRO A 114 11.59 -12.80 5.72
C PRO A 114 12.67 -12.44 4.70
N ALA A 115 12.46 -11.39 3.90
CA ALA A 115 13.46 -10.94 2.94
C ALA A 115 14.72 -10.39 3.63
N TYR A 116 14.56 -9.66 4.74
CA TYR A 116 15.70 -9.24 5.56
C TYR A 116 16.56 -10.42 6.00
N TYR A 117 15.95 -11.47 6.55
CA TYR A 117 16.69 -12.64 7.03
C TYR A 117 17.29 -13.46 5.89
N LEU A 118 16.61 -13.56 4.74
CA LEU A 118 17.18 -14.19 3.55
C LEU A 118 18.44 -13.45 3.08
N MET A 119 18.34 -12.12 2.94
CA MET A 119 19.48 -11.30 2.53
C MET A 119 20.61 -11.35 3.56
N LEU A 120 20.28 -11.28 4.85
CA LEU A 120 21.24 -11.41 5.94
C LEU A 120 21.99 -12.74 5.87
N ALA A 121 21.28 -13.86 5.64
CA ALA A 121 21.91 -15.17 5.50
C ALA A 121 22.87 -15.20 4.30
N VAL A 122 22.45 -14.67 3.14
CA VAL A 122 23.30 -14.59 1.95
C VAL A 122 24.54 -13.74 2.21
N VAL A 123 24.39 -12.56 2.82
CA VAL A 123 25.50 -11.67 3.15
C VAL A 123 26.45 -12.31 4.15
N LEU A 124 25.95 -12.94 5.21
CA LEU A 124 26.80 -13.61 6.20
C LEU A 124 27.62 -14.74 5.56
N LEU A 125 27.01 -15.55 4.70
CA LEU A 125 27.68 -16.64 3.99
C LEU A 125 28.69 -16.13 2.96
N ALA A 126 28.31 -15.12 2.16
CA ALA A 126 29.10 -14.64 1.04
C ALA A 126 30.23 -13.70 1.47
N PHE A 127 30.01 -12.84 2.46
CA PHE A 127 30.90 -11.72 2.77
C PHE A 127 31.63 -11.87 4.10
N HIS A 128 31.09 -12.67 5.03
CA HIS A 128 31.55 -12.67 6.42
C HIS A 128 32.13 -14.00 6.93
N ARG A 129 32.04 -15.12 6.20
CA ARG A 129 32.51 -16.44 6.68
C ARG A 129 33.96 -16.47 7.21
N GLY A 130 34.84 -15.58 6.72
CA GLY A 130 36.24 -15.48 7.16
C GLY A 130 36.48 -14.48 8.30
N VAL A 131 35.46 -13.75 8.75
CA VAL A 131 35.57 -12.70 9.79
C VAL A 131 34.56 -12.85 10.93
N VAL A 132 33.66 -13.84 10.86
CA VAL A 132 32.77 -14.18 12.00
C VAL A 132 33.64 -14.52 13.20
N ASP A 133 33.56 -13.69 14.24
CA ASP A 133 34.40 -13.77 15.44
C ASP A 133 33.64 -14.25 16.69
N GLY A 134 32.36 -14.60 16.56
CA GLY A 134 31.59 -15.24 17.64
C GLY A 134 30.08 -15.25 17.40
N VAL A 135 29.33 -15.86 18.32
CA VAL A 135 27.86 -15.98 18.23
C VAL A 135 27.18 -14.59 18.23
N TRP A 136 27.68 -13.65 19.04
CA TRP A 136 27.12 -12.30 19.10
C TRP A 136 27.23 -11.54 17.78
N TYR A 137 28.26 -11.81 16.98
CA TYR A 137 28.44 -11.25 15.65
C TYR A 137 27.24 -11.53 14.75
N VAL A 138 26.73 -12.77 14.81
CA VAL A 138 25.58 -13.24 14.03
C VAL A 138 24.25 -12.90 14.70
N LEU A 139 24.16 -12.98 16.03
CA LEU A 139 22.92 -12.69 16.74
C LEU A 139 22.55 -11.21 16.72
N ARG A 140 23.53 -10.30 16.80
CA ARG A 140 23.26 -8.86 16.84
C ARG A 140 22.40 -8.36 15.65
N PRO A 141 22.69 -8.67 14.37
CA PRO A 141 21.83 -8.28 13.25
C PRO A 141 20.53 -9.11 13.21
N VAL A 142 20.57 -10.38 13.60
CA VAL A 142 19.35 -11.22 13.69
C VAL A 142 18.32 -10.61 14.66
N LEU A 143 18.80 -10.07 15.78
CA LEU A 143 18.02 -9.35 16.79
C LEU A 143 17.76 -7.88 16.43
N LEU A 144 18.20 -7.41 15.27
CA LEU A 144 18.05 -6.03 14.79
C LEU A 144 18.75 -4.98 15.67
N LEU A 145 19.84 -5.37 16.36
CA LEU A 145 20.61 -4.53 17.28
C LEU A 145 21.87 -3.92 16.64
N GLN A 146 22.09 -4.11 15.34
CA GLN A 146 23.26 -3.61 14.63
C GLN A 146 23.33 -2.07 14.57
N VAL A 147 22.19 -1.37 14.69
CA VAL A 147 22.12 0.09 14.61
C VAL A 147 22.53 0.83 15.89
N TYR A 148 22.52 0.16 17.04
CA TYR A 148 22.83 0.78 18.34
C TYR A 148 24.34 0.78 18.62
N ALA A 149 25.09 1.54 17.82
CA ALA A 149 26.50 1.83 18.07
C ALA A 149 26.79 3.30 17.75
N PRO A 150 27.49 4.05 18.64
CA PRO A 150 27.88 5.43 18.38
C PRO A 150 28.82 5.59 17.17
N SER A 151 29.64 4.57 16.91
CA SER A 151 30.58 4.50 15.79
C SER A 151 30.25 3.29 14.91
N PRO A 152 29.27 3.39 14.00
CA PRO A 152 28.68 2.24 13.34
C PRO A 152 29.64 1.42 12.47
N PHE A 153 30.77 1.99 12.05
CA PHE A 153 31.80 1.32 11.25
C PHE A 153 32.91 0.66 12.09
N VAL A 154 32.88 0.81 13.41
CA VAL A 154 33.82 0.13 14.33
C VAL A 154 33.37 -1.30 14.66
N PRO A 155 32.08 -1.66 14.62
CA PRO A 155 31.67 -3.05 14.46
C PRO A 155 31.85 -3.52 13.00
N LYS A 156 32.63 -4.58 12.82
CA LYS A 156 32.89 -5.33 11.56
C LYS A 156 31.66 -5.82 10.77
N LEU A 157 30.43 -5.50 11.17
CA LEU A 157 29.20 -6.17 10.73
C LEU A 157 28.48 -5.48 9.56
N LEU A 158 28.90 -4.29 9.12
CA LEU A 158 28.12 -3.50 8.15
C LEU A 158 28.27 -3.90 6.68
N THR A 159 29.28 -4.69 6.32
CA THR A 159 29.55 -4.99 4.91
C THR A 159 28.36 -5.73 4.27
N GLY A 160 27.75 -5.16 3.24
CA GLY A 160 26.51 -5.67 2.63
C GLY A 160 25.23 -5.42 3.44
N LEU A 161 25.31 -4.88 4.66
CA LEU A 161 24.19 -4.53 5.52
C LEU A 161 24.01 -3.01 5.68
N GLU A 162 24.70 -2.18 4.89
CA GLU A 162 24.83 -0.73 5.08
C GLU A 162 23.50 0.02 5.14
N VAL A 163 22.49 -0.44 4.39
CA VAL A 163 21.14 0.16 4.32
C VAL A 163 20.12 -0.49 5.24
N THR A 164 20.52 -1.56 5.92
CA THR A 164 19.59 -2.37 6.72
C THR A 164 19.14 -1.68 7.98
N TRP A 165 19.74 -0.54 8.35
CA TRP A 165 19.32 0.29 9.50
C TRP A 165 17.83 0.69 9.45
N THR A 166 17.25 0.74 8.25
CA THR A 166 15.82 0.97 8.06
C THR A 166 14.95 -0.13 8.66
N VAL A 167 15.39 -1.39 8.64
CA VAL A 167 14.61 -2.53 9.15
C VAL A 167 14.36 -2.45 10.66
N PRO A 168 15.39 -2.35 11.55
CA PRO A 168 15.16 -2.11 12.97
C PRO A 168 14.35 -0.86 13.21
N THR A 169 14.65 0.23 12.50
CA THR A 169 13.93 1.49 12.63
C THR A 169 12.42 1.31 12.36
N MET A 170 12.07 0.60 11.29
CA MET A 170 10.68 0.33 10.93
C MET A 170 9.99 -0.59 11.93
N VAL A 171 10.66 -1.64 12.42
CA VAL A 171 10.13 -2.52 13.48
C VAL A 171 9.83 -1.72 14.74
N GLN A 172 10.74 -0.83 15.15
CA GLN A 172 10.54 0.05 16.30
C GLN A 172 9.33 0.96 16.11
N TRP A 173 9.14 1.56 14.93
CA TRP A 173 7.96 2.37 14.64
C TRP A 173 6.65 1.57 14.57
N TYR A 174 6.71 0.31 14.15
CA TYR A 174 5.55 -0.60 14.20
C TYR A 174 5.11 -0.90 15.63
N LEU A 175 6.03 -0.86 16.59
CA LEU A 175 5.74 -1.02 18.02
C LEU A 175 5.37 0.32 18.68
N ALA A 176 6.09 1.39 18.38
CA ALA A 176 5.93 2.70 19.01
C ALA A 176 4.61 3.39 18.66
N LEU A 177 4.18 3.35 17.39
CA LEU A 177 2.96 4.06 16.97
C LEU A 177 1.69 3.53 17.67
N PRO A 178 1.47 2.20 17.82
CA PRO A 178 0.40 1.67 18.66
C PRO A 178 0.45 2.11 20.13
N LEU A 179 1.65 2.29 20.71
CA LEU A 179 1.81 2.78 22.08
C LEU A 179 1.46 4.28 22.19
N ILE A 180 1.91 5.10 21.24
CA ILE A 180 1.56 6.52 21.13
C ILE A 180 0.03 6.67 20.99
N ALA A 181 -0.56 5.85 20.13
CA ALA A 181 -2.00 5.75 19.92
C ALA A 181 -2.80 5.30 21.16
N TRP A 182 -2.22 4.42 21.96
CA TRP A 182 -2.80 3.99 23.22
C TRP A 182 -2.75 5.12 24.25
N ALA A 183 -1.61 5.80 24.37
CA ALA A 183 -1.42 6.93 25.27
C ALA A 183 -2.34 8.12 24.93
N SER A 184 -2.47 8.46 23.65
CA SER A 184 -3.34 9.57 23.20
C SER A 184 -4.83 9.21 23.21
N HIS A 185 -5.18 7.92 23.36
CA HIS A 185 -6.55 7.43 23.22
C HIS A 185 -7.54 8.08 24.15
N ARG A 186 -7.26 7.98 25.46
CA ARG A 186 -8.20 8.37 26.52
C ARG A 186 -8.53 9.86 26.43
N TYR A 187 -7.55 10.65 26.02
CA TYR A 187 -7.72 12.07 25.75
C TYR A 187 -8.55 12.33 24.49
N ALA A 188 -8.25 11.62 23.40
CA ALA A 188 -8.91 11.80 22.12
C ALA A 188 -10.41 11.44 22.15
N ILE A 189 -10.80 10.33 22.79
CA ILE A 189 -12.21 9.87 22.82
C ILE A 189 -13.15 10.80 23.57
N ARG A 190 -12.63 11.63 24.49
CA ARG A 190 -13.40 12.64 25.23
C ARG A 190 -13.89 13.80 24.34
N GLY A 191 -13.62 13.77 23.04
CA GLY A 191 -14.11 14.78 22.09
C GLY A 191 -15.57 14.50 21.72
N ALA A 192 -16.43 15.52 21.83
CA ALA A 192 -17.84 15.40 21.48
C ALA A 192 -18.07 15.16 19.97
N THR A 193 -17.27 15.80 19.12
CA THR A 193 -17.40 15.73 17.66
C THR A 193 -16.20 15.02 17.00
N PRO A 194 -16.37 14.45 15.78
CA PRO A 194 -15.27 13.88 15.00
C PRO A 194 -14.08 14.84 14.82
N ALA A 195 -14.36 16.12 14.56
CA ALA A 195 -13.34 17.15 14.41
C ALA A 195 -12.53 17.38 15.70
N ILE A 196 -13.18 17.41 16.87
CA ILE A 196 -12.49 17.54 18.16
C ILE A 196 -11.63 16.31 18.44
N ARG A 197 -12.15 15.10 18.18
CA ARG A 197 -11.38 13.85 18.34
C ARG A 197 -10.15 13.85 17.43
N ALA A 198 -10.30 14.27 16.18
CA ALA A 198 -9.19 14.42 15.22
C ALA A 198 -8.15 15.43 15.70
N ARG A 199 -8.57 16.63 16.16
CA ARG A 199 -7.66 17.65 16.71
C ARG A 199 -6.85 17.12 17.90
N ARG A 200 -7.47 16.34 18.79
CA ARG A 200 -6.78 15.73 19.94
C ARG A 200 -5.81 14.62 19.53
N LEU A 201 -6.13 13.85 18.48
CA LEU A 201 -5.20 12.87 17.90
C LEU A 201 -3.98 13.49 17.23
N MET A 202 -4.01 14.78 16.90
CA MET A 202 -2.84 15.50 16.38
C MET A 202 -1.79 15.82 17.45
N LEU A 203 -2.12 15.73 18.75
CA LEU A 203 -1.22 16.13 19.84
C LEU A 203 0.18 15.48 19.77
N PRO A 204 0.35 14.19 19.43
CA PRO A 204 1.69 13.60 19.32
C PRO A 204 2.50 14.09 18.10
N VAL A 205 1.88 14.68 17.08
CA VAL A 205 2.58 15.14 15.86
C VAL A 205 3.68 16.16 16.17
N PRO A 206 3.41 17.31 16.85
CA PRO A 206 4.46 18.26 17.20
C PRO A 206 5.52 17.66 18.13
N LEU A 207 5.15 16.73 19.01
CA LEU A 207 6.12 16.04 19.89
C LEU A 207 7.09 15.17 19.08
N LEU A 208 6.60 14.45 18.07
CA LEU A 208 7.43 13.65 17.18
C LEU A 208 8.37 14.53 16.33
N ILE A 209 7.88 15.68 15.85
CA ILE A 209 8.71 16.64 15.12
C ILE A 209 9.81 17.20 16.04
N GLY A 210 9.44 17.66 17.23
CA GLY A 210 10.38 18.17 18.23
C GLY A 210 11.42 17.13 18.64
N MET A 211 11.01 15.88 18.85
CA MET A 211 11.90 14.77 19.18
C MET A 211 12.95 14.52 18.10
N GLY A 212 12.56 14.56 16.82
CA GLY A 212 13.50 14.39 15.72
C GLY A 212 14.49 15.55 15.57
N LEU A 213 14.05 16.78 15.82
CA LEU A 213 14.94 17.95 15.82
C LEU A 213 15.90 17.91 17.02
N ALA A 214 15.40 17.62 18.21
CA ALA A 214 16.21 17.45 19.41
C ALA A 214 17.26 16.34 19.22
N TRP A 215 16.90 15.24 18.57
CA TRP A 215 17.85 14.17 18.23
C TRP A 215 18.98 14.64 17.33
N LEU A 216 18.66 15.39 16.27
CA LEU A 216 19.68 15.94 15.36
C LEU A 216 20.71 16.77 16.14
N PHE A 217 20.24 17.69 17.00
CA PHE A 217 21.14 18.52 17.80
C PHE A 217 21.89 17.72 18.86
N PHE A 218 21.27 16.70 19.46
CA PHE A 218 21.92 15.81 20.41
C PHE A 218 23.08 15.04 19.76
N VAL A 219 22.87 14.42 18.60
CA VAL A 219 23.93 13.70 17.85
C VAL A 219 25.08 14.65 17.51
N LYS A 220 24.75 15.86 17.07
CA LYS A 220 25.77 16.87 16.72
C LYS A 220 26.54 17.40 17.92
N ALA A 221 25.86 17.66 19.05
CA ALA A 221 26.50 18.12 20.28
C ALA A 221 27.48 17.09 20.85
N ASN A 222 27.22 15.80 20.64
CA ASN A 222 28.09 14.72 21.10
C ASN A 222 29.21 14.35 20.09
N GLY A 223 29.31 15.06 18.95
CA GLY A 223 30.32 14.77 17.93
C GLY A 223 30.16 13.41 17.25
N TRP A 224 28.97 12.80 17.32
CA TRP A 224 28.70 11.50 16.72
C TRP A 224 28.58 11.57 15.19
N ASP A 225 28.75 10.43 14.52
CA ASP A 225 28.60 10.34 13.07
C ASP A 225 27.20 10.79 12.63
N ASN A 226 27.13 11.66 11.61
CA ASN A 226 25.88 12.22 11.09
C ASN A 226 24.86 11.15 10.66
N ARG A 227 25.33 9.95 10.30
CA ARG A 227 24.48 8.81 9.95
C ARG A 227 23.59 8.37 11.11
N ILE A 228 24.06 8.56 12.36
CA ILE A 228 23.27 8.26 13.56
C ILE A 228 22.03 9.15 13.68
N VAL A 229 22.03 10.34 13.05
CA VAL A 229 20.81 11.13 12.90
C VAL A 229 19.73 10.35 12.16
N PHE A 230 20.08 9.47 11.22
CA PHE A 230 19.12 8.72 10.41
C PHE A 230 18.89 7.29 10.89
N TRP A 231 19.91 6.62 11.43
CA TRP A 231 19.86 5.18 11.71
C TRP A 231 19.05 4.79 12.93
N TRP A 232 18.82 5.73 13.83
CA TRP A 232 17.98 5.55 15.00
C TRP A 232 16.56 6.07 14.73
N PRO A 233 15.52 5.49 15.36
CA PRO A 233 14.14 5.75 14.97
C PRO A 233 13.72 7.21 15.11
N GLN A 234 14.19 7.92 16.14
CA GLN A 234 13.91 9.33 16.37
C GLN A 234 14.35 10.22 15.21
N GLY A 235 15.35 9.75 14.46
CA GLY A 235 15.84 10.30 13.22
C GLY A 235 14.87 10.35 12.06
N PHE A 236 13.69 9.75 12.16
CA PHE A 236 12.62 9.94 11.17
C PHE A 236 11.28 10.27 11.82
N ALA A 237 11.27 10.57 13.13
CA ALA A 237 10.09 10.96 13.86
C ALA A 237 9.29 12.12 13.20
N PRO A 238 9.90 13.14 12.57
CA PRO A 238 9.15 14.18 11.87
C PRO A 238 8.38 13.64 10.65
N SER A 239 9.01 12.81 9.83
CA SER A 239 8.36 12.16 8.68
C SER A 239 7.26 11.18 9.12
N ILE A 240 7.49 10.44 10.20
CA ILE A 240 6.47 9.60 10.84
C ILE A 240 5.30 10.45 11.35
N GLY A 241 5.60 11.58 11.99
CA GLY A 241 4.61 12.55 12.47
C GLY A 241 3.76 13.13 11.34
N VAL A 242 4.37 13.45 10.19
CA VAL A 242 3.64 13.85 8.97
C VAL A 242 2.72 12.74 8.47
N GLY A 243 3.20 11.49 8.42
CA GLY A 243 2.36 10.34 8.06
C GLY A 243 1.18 10.15 9.02
N MET A 244 1.42 10.33 10.33
CA MET A 244 0.39 10.31 11.36
C MET A 244 -0.64 11.43 11.19
N ALA A 245 -0.20 12.65 10.89
CA ALA A 245 -1.06 13.79 10.62
C ALA A 245 -1.94 13.54 9.39
N LEU A 246 -1.35 13.04 8.30
CA LEU A 246 -2.11 12.67 7.10
C LEU A 246 -3.15 11.58 7.40
N ALA A 247 -2.81 10.59 8.24
CA ALA A 247 -3.75 9.55 8.65
C ALA A 247 -4.96 10.12 9.39
N VAL A 248 -4.73 11.04 10.33
CA VAL A 248 -5.81 11.70 11.08
C VAL A 248 -6.66 12.58 10.16
N MET A 249 -6.05 13.34 9.26
CA MET A 249 -6.78 14.18 8.30
C MET A 249 -7.64 13.36 7.33
N ILE A 250 -7.10 12.25 6.82
CA ILE A 250 -7.82 11.35 5.90
C ILE A 250 -8.93 10.62 6.66
N ALA A 251 -8.67 10.15 7.88
CA ALA A 251 -9.69 9.54 8.72
C ALA A 251 -10.84 10.53 9.02
N LEU A 252 -10.54 11.80 9.31
CA LEU A 252 -11.55 12.83 9.49
C LEU A 252 -12.37 13.02 8.22
N ALA A 253 -11.73 13.18 7.07
CA ALA A 253 -12.41 13.34 5.78
C ALA A 253 -13.30 12.14 5.40
N GLN A 254 -12.92 10.92 5.81
CA GLN A 254 -13.73 9.72 5.58
C GLN A 254 -14.92 9.57 6.53
N VAL A 255 -14.82 10.07 7.77
CA VAL A 255 -15.87 9.96 8.79
C VAL A 255 -16.83 11.14 8.75
N SER A 256 -16.32 12.34 8.52
CA SER A 256 -17.08 13.59 8.38
C SER A 256 -16.57 14.34 7.14
N PRO A 257 -17.14 14.08 5.95
CA PRO A 257 -16.73 14.75 4.72
C PRO A 257 -16.87 16.28 4.78
N VAL A 258 -17.84 16.79 5.55
CA VAL A 258 -18.04 18.23 5.79
C VAL A 258 -16.81 18.85 6.48
N ASP A 259 -16.19 18.12 7.39
CA ASP A 259 -15.00 18.55 8.15
C ASP A 259 -13.67 18.32 7.41
N THR A 260 -13.70 17.98 6.11
CA THR A 260 -12.48 17.69 5.35
C THR A 260 -11.49 18.87 5.44
N PRO A 261 -10.23 18.66 5.85
CA PRO A 261 -9.25 19.74 5.94
C PRO A 261 -8.99 20.43 4.60
N ARG A 262 -8.85 21.77 4.61
CA ARG A 262 -8.55 22.58 3.41
C ARG A 262 -7.33 22.06 2.66
N PHE A 263 -6.30 21.62 3.39
CA PHE A 263 -5.10 21.03 2.84
C PHE A 263 -5.38 19.79 1.98
N LEU A 264 -6.20 18.85 2.46
CA LEU A 264 -6.56 17.65 1.68
C LEU A 264 -7.43 17.97 0.48
N ARG A 265 -8.37 18.93 0.61
CA ARG A 265 -9.15 19.41 -0.55
C ARG A 265 -8.26 20.03 -1.63
N ALA A 266 -7.26 20.82 -1.22
CA ALA A 266 -6.28 21.38 -2.14
C ALA A 266 -5.43 20.29 -2.80
N ALA A 267 -4.98 19.29 -2.05
CA ALA A 267 -4.23 18.16 -2.61
C ALA A 267 -5.06 17.36 -3.63
N ALA A 268 -6.34 17.12 -3.33
CA ALA A 268 -7.24 16.38 -4.22
C ALA A 268 -7.59 17.15 -5.50
N GLY A 269 -7.76 18.47 -5.41
CA GLY A 269 -8.15 19.34 -6.52
C GLY A 269 -7.00 19.96 -7.33
N LYS A 270 -5.81 20.10 -6.73
CA LYS A 270 -4.65 20.81 -7.30
C LYS A 270 -3.37 19.96 -7.22
N ALA A 271 -3.47 18.67 -7.58
CA ALA A 271 -2.36 17.71 -7.51
C ALA A 271 -1.07 18.23 -8.17
N ASN A 272 -1.17 18.87 -9.35
CA ASN A 272 -0.01 19.43 -10.06
C ASN A 272 0.76 20.48 -9.24
N LEU A 273 0.08 21.30 -8.44
CA LEU A 273 0.74 22.31 -7.60
C LEU A 273 1.57 21.65 -6.48
N PHE A 274 1.06 20.56 -5.92
CA PHE A 274 1.77 19.77 -4.92
C PHE A 274 3.01 19.09 -5.52
N TYR A 275 2.87 18.49 -6.71
CA TYR A 275 4.00 17.88 -7.41
C TYR A 275 5.03 18.92 -7.87
N LEU A 276 4.60 20.11 -8.31
CA LEU A 276 5.49 21.22 -8.59
C LEU A 276 6.24 21.67 -7.33
N GLY A 277 5.55 21.77 -6.18
CA GLY A 277 6.19 22.04 -4.90
C GLY A 277 7.22 20.96 -4.52
N ALA A 278 6.90 19.68 -4.75
CA ALA A 278 7.83 18.58 -4.50
C ALA A 278 9.06 18.66 -5.43
N LEU A 279 8.87 19.04 -6.70
CA LEU A 279 9.95 19.28 -7.65
C LEU A 279 10.86 20.44 -7.19
N VAL A 280 10.27 21.55 -6.71
CA VAL A 280 11.03 22.67 -6.15
C VAL A 280 11.84 22.22 -4.92
N VAL A 281 11.23 21.47 -4.00
CA VAL A 281 11.93 20.90 -2.83
C VAL A 281 13.09 20.01 -3.26
N TYR A 282 12.90 19.17 -4.28
CA TYR A 282 13.96 18.34 -4.85
C TYR A 282 15.10 19.19 -5.43
N LEU A 283 14.79 20.16 -6.29
CA LEU A 283 15.79 21.03 -6.93
C LEU A 283 16.57 21.88 -5.92
N VAL A 284 15.89 22.42 -4.90
CA VAL A 284 16.54 23.13 -3.80
C VAL A 284 17.48 22.19 -3.05
N ASN A 285 17.08 20.94 -2.81
CA ASN A 285 17.95 19.97 -2.14
C ASN A 285 19.15 19.56 -3.03
N CYS A 286 19.01 19.51 -4.35
CA CYS A 286 20.13 19.33 -5.29
C CYS A 286 21.22 20.40 -5.12
N ALA A 287 20.82 21.64 -4.84
CA ALA A 287 21.72 22.75 -4.59
C ALA A 287 22.40 22.72 -3.20
N ARG A 288 22.09 21.72 -2.36
CA ARG A 288 22.71 21.49 -1.04
C ARG A 288 22.86 22.77 -0.20
N PRO A 289 21.77 23.47 0.17
CA PRO A 289 21.86 24.74 0.87
C PRO A 289 22.66 24.60 2.18
N PHE A 290 23.57 25.55 2.42
CA PHE A 290 24.49 25.54 3.56
C PHE A 290 25.41 24.32 3.63
N SER A 291 25.56 23.58 2.53
CA SER A 291 26.49 22.45 2.41
C SER A 291 27.23 22.53 1.07
N VAL A 292 27.86 21.43 0.68
CA VAL A 292 28.70 21.37 -0.52
C VAL A 292 27.97 20.59 -1.60
N ILE A 293 27.80 21.21 -2.77
CA ILE A 293 27.10 20.63 -3.92
C ILE A 293 27.86 19.40 -4.42
N GLY A 294 27.11 18.34 -4.77
CA GLY A 294 27.67 17.16 -5.42
C GLY A 294 28.48 16.25 -4.51
N MET A 295 28.39 16.40 -3.19
CA MET A 295 29.07 15.55 -2.22
C MET A 295 28.16 14.44 -1.67
N ASP A 296 28.79 13.34 -1.28
CA ASP A 296 28.21 12.13 -0.70
C ASP A 296 27.57 12.34 0.68
N ALA A 297 28.12 13.26 1.48
CA ALA A 297 27.70 13.53 2.83
C ALA A 297 27.41 15.01 3.06
N ILE A 298 26.72 15.28 4.16
CA ILE A 298 26.38 16.63 4.60
C ILE A 298 27.32 17.01 5.73
N TYR A 299 28.18 17.99 5.49
CA TYR A 299 29.29 18.33 6.38
C TYR A 299 28.98 19.45 7.39
N SER A 300 27.80 20.07 7.33
CA SER A 300 27.39 21.16 8.21
C SER A 300 26.11 20.81 8.98
N VAL A 301 25.94 21.39 10.17
CA VAL A 301 24.70 21.21 10.97
C VAL A 301 23.51 21.83 10.25
N SER A 302 23.66 23.06 9.73
CA SER A 302 22.61 23.77 9.01
C SER A 302 22.19 23.05 7.73
N GLY A 303 23.16 22.54 6.95
CA GLY A 303 22.86 21.75 5.75
C GLY A 303 22.16 20.44 6.09
N LEU A 304 22.50 19.82 7.22
CA LEU A 304 21.84 18.59 7.68
C LEU A 304 20.40 18.87 8.07
N LEU A 305 20.16 19.95 8.83
CA LEU A 305 18.82 20.41 9.19
C LEU A 305 17.98 20.71 7.94
N VAL A 306 18.52 21.46 6.97
CA VAL A 306 17.80 21.76 5.72
C VAL A 306 17.47 20.49 4.95
N THR A 307 18.43 19.59 4.77
CA THR A 307 18.17 18.30 4.08
C THR A 307 17.08 17.51 4.79
N TYR A 308 17.10 17.50 6.12
CA TYR A 308 16.12 16.81 6.94
C TYR A 308 14.70 17.38 6.79
N LEU A 309 14.58 18.70 6.71
CA LEU A 309 13.33 19.39 6.39
C LEU A 309 12.86 19.08 4.96
N MET A 310 13.78 19.11 3.98
CA MET A 310 13.45 18.81 2.57
C MET A 310 12.94 17.37 2.40
N VAL A 311 13.53 16.39 3.08
CA VAL A 311 13.05 14.99 3.07
C VAL A 311 11.60 14.91 3.57
N THR A 312 11.32 15.57 4.70
CA THR A 312 9.96 15.57 5.28
C THR A 312 8.97 16.33 4.40
N ALA A 313 9.36 17.49 3.86
CA ALA A 313 8.54 18.31 2.97
C ALA A 313 8.23 17.58 1.65
N PHE A 314 9.20 16.87 1.07
CA PHE A 314 9.00 16.09 -0.14
C PHE A 314 7.94 15.00 0.07
N GLY A 315 8.00 14.27 1.19
CA GLY A 315 6.96 13.31 1.55
C GLY A 315 5.59 13.96 1.77
N LEU A 316 5.55 15.12 2.46
CA LEU A 316 4.32 15.89 2.69
C LEU A 316 3.68 16.40 1.39
N LEU A 317 4.45 16.68 0.34
CA LEU A 317 3.94 17.20 -0.92
C LEU A 317 3.58 16.09 -1.92
N THR A 318 4.32 14.99 -1.92
CA THR A 318 4.10 13.87 -2.87
C THR A 318 2.97 12.94 -2.45
N VAL A 319 2.80 12.68 -1.15
CA VAL A 319 1.85 11.67 -0.65
C VAL A 319 0.38 12.13 -0.76
N PRO A 320 -0.02 13.34 -0.30
CA PRO A 320 -1.44 13.69 -0.22
C PRO A 320 -2.22 13.61 -1.55
N PRO A 321 -1.67 14.07 -2.69
CA PRO A 321 -2.35 13.92 -3.99
C PRO A 321 -2.66 12.47 -4.39
N LEU A 322 -1.95 11.49 -3.81
CA LEU A 322 -2.13 10.05 -4.10
C LEU A 322 -3.17 9.37 -3.20
N VAL A 323 -3.46 9.94 -2.04
CA VAL A 323 -4.26 9.27 -0.98
C VAL A 323 -5.45 10.10 -0.48
N ALA A 324 -5.54 11.38 -0.86
CA ALA A 324 -6.64 12.24 -0.45
C ALA A 324 -7.98 11.73 -1.03
N PRO A 325 -9.07 11.72 -0.23
CA PRO A 325 -10.40 11.39 -0.74
C PRO A 325 -10.80 12.32 -1.91
N GLY A 326 -11.28 11.74 -3.01
CA GLY A 326 -11.67 12.50 -4.20
C GLY A 326 -10.49 13.06 -5.02
N ALA A 327 -9.28 12.56 -4.81
CA ALA A 327 -8.13 12.94 -5.62
C ALA A 327 -8.36 12.67 -7.11
N ARG A 328 -8.22 13.72 -7.92
CA ARG A 328 -8.41 13.64 -9.38
C ARG A 328 -7.13 13.23 -10.14
N GLY A 329 -6.03 13.06 -9.41
CA GLY A 329 -4.73 12.70 -9.97
C GLY A 329 -4.15 13.75 -10.91
N SER A 330 -3.00 13.46 -11.49
CA SER A 330 -2.39 14.25 -12.55
C SER A 330 -2.21 13.33 -13.75
N ARG A 331 -2.81 13.63 -14.89
CA ARG A 331 -2.82 12.72 -16.05
C ARG A 331 -1.42 12.20 -16.42
N LEU A 332 -0.43 13.08 -16.43
CA LEU A 332 0.95 12.73 -16.77
C LEU A 332 1.58 11.85 -15.70
N LEU A 333 1.50 12.26 -14.43
CA LEU A 333 2.13 11.51 -13.34
C LEU A 333 1.40 10.20 -13.06
N ASP A 334 0.08 10.16 -13.21
CA ASP A 334 -0.69 8.92 -13.12
C ASP A 334 -0.25 7.96 -14.23
N ALA A 335 -0.08 8.43 -15.46
CA ALA A 335 0.43 7.59 -16.55
C ALA A 335 1.81 6.99 -16.24
N VAL A 336 2.70 7.77 -15.61
CA VAL A 336 4.03 7.29 -15.19
C VAL A 336 3.93 6.32 -14.00
N LEU A 337 3.23 6.71 -12.94
CA LEU A 337 3.18 5.96 -11.69
C LEU A 337 2.30 4.70 -11.76
N THR A 338 1.35 4.63 -12.69
CA THR A 338 0.49 3.46 -12.91
C THR A 338 0.99 2.55 -14.03
N ASN A 339 2.10 2.91 -14.69
CA ASN A 339 2.75 2.09 -15.69
C ASN A 339 3.17 0.73 -15.09
N ARG A 340 2.91 -0.38 -15.82
CA ARG A 340 3.07 -1.76 -15.31
C ARG A 340 4.48 -2.04 -14.75
N PRO A 341 5.58 -1.76 -15.49
CA PRO A 341 6.94 -1.79 -14.95
C PRO A 341 7.13 -1.02 -13.64
N VAL A 342 6.65 0.24 -13.57
CA VAL A 342 6.84 1.11 -12.40
C VAL A 342 6.05 0.57 -11.19
N VAL A 343 4.84 0.06 -11.42
CA VAL A 343 4.04 -0.62 -10.41
C VAL A 343 4.73 -1.90 -9.93
N HIS A 344 5.33 -2.69 -10.83
CA HIS A 344 6.10 -3.88 -10.46
C HIS A 344 7.30 -3.52 -9.58
N LEU A 345 8.10 -2.53 -9.98
CA LEU A 345 9.19 -1.98 -9.16
C LEU A 345 8.68 -1.53 -7.79
N GLY A 346 7.48 -0.96 -7.74
CA GLY A 346 6.75 -0.61 -6.52
C GLY A 346 6.39 -1.78 -5.62
N ARG A 347 5.98 -2.91 -6.19
CA ARG A 347 5.64 -4.13 -5.44
C ARG A 347 6.88 -4.73 -4.78
N VAL A 348 7.99 -4.77 -5.50
CA VAL A 348 9.28 -5.33 -5.02
C VAL A 348 10.22 -4.26 -4.47
N SER A 349 9.73 -3.04 -4.23
CA SER A 349 10.54 -1.86 -3.88
C SER A 349 11.37 -2.07 -2.61
N TYR A 350 10.80 -2.81 -1.65
CA TYR A 350 11.49 -3.16 -0.41
C TYR A 350 12.69 -4.07 -0.68
N GLY A 351 12.51 -5.12 -1.48
CA GLY A 351 13.60 -6.00 -1.90
C GLY A 351 14.67 -5.25 -2.69
N ILE A 352 14.30 -4.35 -3.61
CA ILE A 352 15.28 -3.55 -4.37
C ILE A 352 16.16 -2.76 -3.40
N TYR A 353 15.53 -2.06 -2.47
CA TYR A 353 16.22 -1.31 -1.43
C TYR A 353 17.05 -2.21 -0.51
N LEU A 354 16.64 -3.46 -0.26
CA LEU A 354 17.37 -4.36 0.61
C LEU A 354 18.61 -4.96 -0.05
N TRP A 355 18.49 -5.42 -1.30
CA TRP A 355 19.52 -6.21 -1.98
C TRP A 355 20.63 -5.36 -2.64
N HIS A 356 20.37 -4.09 -2.96
CA HIS A 356 21.29 -3.32 -3.82
C HIS A 356 22.72 -3.22 -3.30
N PHE A 357 22.96 -3.06 -2.00
CA PHE A 357 24.33 -3.04 -1.45
C PHE A 357 25.03 -4.39 -1.59
N ALA A 358 24.33 -5.50 -1.34
CA ALA A 358 24.88 -6.82 -1.57
C ALA A 358 25.27 -7.00 -3.04
N ILE A 359 24.42 -6.56 -3.98
CA ILE A 359 24.72 -6.59 -5.41
C ILE A 359 25.94 -5.71 -5.75
N MET A 360 26.04 -4.50 -5.20
CA MET A 360 27.20 -3.64 -5.40
C MET A 360 28.50 -4.33 -4.94
N HIS A 361 28.47 -5.03 -3.80
CA HIS A 361 29.61 -5.82 -3.36
C HIS A 361 29.95 -6.99 -4.29
N PHE A 362 28.94 -7.74 -4.75
CA PHE A 362 29.16 -8.80 -5.74
C PHE A 362 29.82 -8.27 -7.03
N VAL A 363 29.42 -7.08 -7.47
CA VAL A 363 29.95 -6.43 -8.68
C VAL A 363 31.37 -5.88 -8.47
N LEU A 364 31.62 -5.20 -7.35
CA LEU A 364 32.87 -4.47 -7.11
C LEU A 364 34.01 -5.37 -6.62
N GLN A 365 33.69 -6.50 -5.98
CA GLN A 365 34.70 -7.39 -5.40
C GLN A 365 34.32 -8.87 -5.51
N PRO A 366 34.10 -9.41 -6.72
CA PRO A 366 33.68 -10.81 -6.90
C PRO A 366 34.67 -11.83 -6.30
N GLY A 367 35.96 -11.51 -6.24
CA GLY A 367 36.98 -12.38 -5.64
C GLY A 367 36.87 -12.54 -4.12
N SER A 368 36.42 -11.51 -3.40
CA SER A 368 36.31 -11.57 -1.92
C SER A 368 35.10 -12.38 -1.45
N VAL A 369 34.15 -12.66 -2.34
CA VAL A 369 33.05 -13.61 -2.10
C VAL A 369 33.59 -15.03 -1.88
N ARG A 370 34.62 -15.41 -2.62
CA ARG A 370 35.24 -16.75 -2.51
C ARG A 370 35.98 -16.92 -1.19
N THR A 371 36.68 -15.88 -0.75
CA THR A 371 37.38 -15.88 0.55
C THR A 371 36.42 -15.64 1.70
N GLY A 372 35.30 -14.95 1.44
CA GLY A 372 34.29 -14.56 2.41
C GLY A 372 34.80 -13.62 3.49
N ALA A 373 35.74 -12.78 3.10
CA ALA A 373 36.28 -11.67 3.86
C ALA A 373 36.15 -10.41 2.99
N ALA A 374 34.90 -9.98 2.81
CA ALA A 374 34.58 -8.84 1.97
C ALA A 374 35.13 -7.54 2.59
N ARG A 375 35.71 -6.69 1.75
CA ARG A 375 36.22 -5.39 2.16
C ARG A 375 35.06 -4.40 2.36
N PRO A 376 35.18 -3.45 3.29
CA PRO A 376 34.24 -2.34 3.41
C PRO A 376 34.07 -1.60 2.08
N ILE A 377 32.83 -1.29 1.70
CA ILE A 377 32.53 -0.71 0.37
C ILE A 377 33.23 0.63 0.11
N ARG A 378 33.51 1.39 1.17
CA ARG A 378 34.25 2.66 1.10
C ARG A 378 35.66 2.51 0.50
N GLU A 379 36.28 1.35 0.67
CA GLU A 379 37.61 1.07 0.11
C GLU A 379 37.58 0.77 -1.39
N LEU A 380 36.38 0.53 -1.94
CA LEU A 380 36.12 0.25 -3.34
C LEU A 380 35.64 1.51 -4.09
N TYR A 381 35.68 2.68 -3.43
CA TYR A 381 35.25 3.94 -4.00
C TYR A 381 35.95 4.25 -5.32
N GLY A 382 35.18 4.56 -6.36
CA GLY A 382 35.69 4.98 -7.68
C GLY A 382 36.32 3.85 -8.51
N THR A 383 36.22 2.59 -8.07
CA THR A 383 36.78 1.44 -8.81
C THR A 383 35.93 1.00 -10.01
N SER A 384 34.69 1.49 -10.11
CA SER A 384 33.79 1.26 -11.25
C SER A 384 33.12 2.57 -11.66
N GLY A 385 32.96 2.77 -12.98
CA GLY A 385 32.19 3.88 -13.52
C GLY A 385 30.70 3.79 -13.15
N PHE A 386 30.06 4.97 -13.01
CA PHE A 386 28.68 5.12 -12.56
C PHE A 386 27.68 4.27 -13.37
N TRP A 387 27.63 4.44 -14.70
CA TRP A 387 26.63 3.76 -15.53
C TRP A 387 26.75 2.25 -15.50
N LYS A 388 27.99 1.73 -15.47
CA LYS A 388 28.24 0.29 -15.33
C LYS A 388 27.73 -0.23 -13.99
N LEU A 389 28.07 0.45 -12.89
CA LEU A 389 27.64 0.04 -11.56
C LEU A 389 26.12 0.19 -11.39
N GLU A 390 25.51 1.25 -11.91
CA GLU A 390 24.07 1.50 -11.88
C GLU A 390 23.30 0.41 -12.62
N ALA A 391 23.67 0.13 -13.87
CA ALA A 391 22.98 -0.86 -14.69
C ALA A 391 23.02 -2.26 -14.05
N LEU A 392 24.20 -2.69 -13.57
CA LEU A 392 24.36 -3.99 -12.92
C LEU A 392 23.64 -4.04 -11.56
N THR A 393 23.68 -2.95 -10.79
CA THR A 393 23.02 -2.88 -9.48
C THR A 393 21.51 -2.87 -9.62
N VAL A 394 20.95 -2.09 -10.54
CA VAL A 394 19.50 -2.07 -10.82
C VAL A 394 19.05 -3.45 -11.31
N ALA A 395 19.71 -4.02 -12.31
CA ALA A 395 19.34 -5.32 -12.85
C ALA A 395 19.41 -6.42 -11.77
N GLY A 396 20.53 -6.50 -11.04
CA GLY A 396 20.73 -7.49 -9.99
C GLY A 396 19.78 -7.31 -8.81
N ALA A 397 19.55 -6.07 -8.36
CA ALA A 397 18.66 -5.80 -7.23
C ALA A 397 17.19 -6.07 -7.60
N VAL A 398 16.74 -5.68 -8.80
CA VAL A 398 15.38 -5.98 -9.28
C VAL A 398 15.17 -7.48 -9.43
N LEU A 399 16.16 -8.21 -9.98
CA LEU A 399 16.10 -9.66 -10.10
C LEU A 399 16.02 -10.33 -8.72
N ALA A 400 16.97 -10.05 -7.82
CA ALA A 400 17.01 -10.61 -6.47
C ALA A 400 15.74 -10.27 -5.67
N ALA A 401 15.26 -9.03 -5.77
CA ALA A 401 14.01 -8.60 -5.14
C ALA A 401 12.80 -9.34 -5.70
N THR A 402 12.73 -9.54 -7.01
CA THR A 402 11.62 -10.26 -7.65
C THR A 402 11.60 -11.73 -7.25
N VAL A 403 12.77 -12.39 -7.24
CA VAL A 403 12.91 -13.77 -6.79
C VAL A 403 12.55 -13.91 -5.31
N SER A 404 13.11 -13.06 -4.44
CA SER A 404 12.78 -13.00 -3.00
C SER A 404 11.29 -12.81 -2.77
N TYR A 405 10.66 -11.91 -3.53
CA TYR A 405 9.26 -11.58 -3.36
C TYR A 405 8.34 -12.77 -3.68
N TYR A 406 8.53 -13.41 -4.84
CA TYR A 406 7.64 -14.49 -5.27
C TYR A 406 7.92 -15.81 -4.54
N LEU A 407 9.19 -16.11 -4.24
CA LEU A 407 9.55 -17.39 -3.63
C LEU A 407 9.47 -17.40 -2.10
N LEU A 408 9.57 -16.24 -1.43
CA LEU A 408 9.61 -16.17 0.03
C LEU A 408 8.58 -15.20 0.61
N GLU A 409 8.61 -13.93 0.23
CA GLU A 409 7.80 -12.90 0.91
C GLU A 409 6.30 -13.12 0.72
N ARG A 410 5.86 -13.34 -0.53
CA ARG A 410 4.47 -13.60 -0.88
C ARG A 410 3.92 -14.87 -0.21
N PRO A 411 4.57 -16.04 -0.29
CA PRO A 411 4.05 -17.25 0.36
C PRO A 411 4.01 -17.14 1.88
N VAL A 412 5.05 -16.55 2.51
CA VAL A 412 5.07 -16.35 3.97
C VAL A 412 3.97 -15.39 4.43
N ALA A 413 3.75 -14.29 3.69
CA ALA A 413 2.68 -13.36 3.99
C ALA A 413 1.29 -14.02 3.84
N ALA A 414 1.08 -14.79 2.77
CA ALA A 414 -0.18 -15.51 2.53
C ALA A 414 -0.45 -16.57 3.62
N TRP A 415 0.58 -17.32 4.02
CA TRP A 415 0.50 -18.27 5.13
C TRP A 415 0.11 -17.58 6.45
N GLY A 416 0.75 -16.45 6.77
CA GLY A 416 0.41 -15.65 7.93
C GLY A 416 -1.03 -15.14 7.92
N ASP A 417 -1.51 -14.69 6.76
CA ASP A 417 -2.89 -14.24 6.60
C ASP A 417 -3.92 -15.37 6.83
N ARG A 418 -3.64 -16.59 6.35
CA ARG A 418 -4.48 -17.78 6.63
C ARG A 418 -4.52 -18.11 8.13
N LEU A 419 -3.36 -18.16 8.80
CA LEU A 419 -3.28 -18.49 10.23
C LEU A 419 -4.01 -17.48 11.11
N LEU A 420 -3.85 -16.18 10.81
CA LEU A 420 -4.49 -15.11 11.58
C LEU A 420 -6.01 -15.01 11.32
N SER A 421 -6.50 -15.57 10.22
CA SER A 421 -7.93 -15.59 9.85
C SER A 421 -8.67 -16.80 10.43
N ARG A 422 -8.01 -17.96 10.57
CA ARG A 422 -8.57 -19.20 11.14
C ARG A 422 -8.96 -19.13 12.63
N ARG A 423 -8.53 -18.10 13.38
CA ARG A 423 -8.86 -17.93 14.82
C ARG A 423 -10.08 -17.03 15.07
N ARG A 424 -11.05 -17.04 14.17
CA ARG A 424 -12.39 -16.54 14.44
C ARG A 424 -13.24 -17.79 14.70
N PRO A 425 -13.68 -18.09 15.93
CA PRO A 425 -14.85 -18.93 16.07
C PRO A 425 -15.95 -18.14 15.41
N ASP A 426 -16.38 -18.56 14.23
CA ASP A 426 -17.70 -18.18 13.75
C ASP A 426 -18.65 -18.69 14.82
N ARG A 427 -19.16 -17.76 15.64
CA ARG A 427 -20.40 -18.01 16.34
C ARG A 427 -21.44 -17.91 15.22
N PRO A 428 -22.00 -19.02 14.71
CA PRO A 428 -23.11 -18.89 13.78
C PRO A 428 -24.17 -18.01 14.46
N PRO A 429 -24.82 -17.09 13.71
CA PRO A 429 -26.05 -16.49 14.23
C PRO A 429 -26.92 -17.65 14.68
N ALA A 430 -27.54 -17.54 15.86
CA ALA A 430 -28.43 -18.56 16.37
C ALA A 430 -29.56 -18.74 15.35
N VAL A 431 -29.39 -19.71 14.45
CA VAL A 431 -30.46 -20.22 13.59
C VAL A 431 -31.36 -20.93 14.56
N GLY A 432 -32.51 -20.32 14.85
CA GLY A 432 -33.59 -20.98 15.57
C GLY A 432 -33.90 -22.29 14.85
N THR A 433 -33.57 -23.39 15.49
CA THR A 433 -33.91 -24.74 15.03
C THR A 433 -35.40 -24.96 15.22
N GLY A 434 -36.17 -24.71 14.16
CA GLY A 434 -37.48 -25.34 13.95
C GLY A 434 -37.30 -26.52 12.97
N PRO A 435 -37.94 -27.68 13.20
CA PRO A 435 -37.76 -28.86 12.36
C PRO A 435 -38.43 -28.68 10.98
N PRO A 436 -38.01 -29.45 9.96
CA PRO A 436 -38.45 -29.25 8.58
C PRO A 436 -39.77 -29.98 8.33
N ASP A 437 -40.74 -29.32 7.70
CA ASP A 437 -41.77 -30.07 6.99
C ASP A 437 -42.21 -29.41 5.68
N ARG A 438 -42.48 -30.28 4.70
CA ARG A 438 -42.71 -29.97 3.30
C ARG A 438 -44.21 -29.79 2.99
N LEU A 439 -44.49 -28.89 2.03
CA LEU A 439 -45.58 -28.92 1.03
C LEU A 439 -47.06 -28.85 1.50
N ALA A 440 -47.73 -27.71 1.24
CA ALA A 440 -49.05 -27.56 0.58
C ALA A 440 -49.49 -26.07 0.62
N VAL A 441 -49.60 -25.38 -0.52
CA VAL A 441 -50.84 -25.02 -1.25
C VAL A 441 -51.84 -24.13 -0.50
N ILE A 442 -51.94 -22.88 -0.99
CA ILE A 442 -53.07 -21.91 -1.05
C ILE A 442 -54.18 -22.02 0.00
N GLY A 443 -54.34 -20.95 0.81
CA GLY A 443 -55.60 -20.64 1.48
C GLY A 443 -55.46 -19.65 2.64
N SER A 444 -56.00 -18.44 2.43
CA SER A 444 -56.55 -17.50 3.44
C SER A 444 -55.77 -17.19 4.72
N ALA A 445 -55.43 -15.91 4.89
CA ALA A 445 -55.04 -15.31 6.16
C ALA A 445 -56.05 -15.60 7.29
N PRO A 446 -55.56 -15.67 8.54
CA PRO A 446 -55.86 -14.58 9.45
C PRO A 446 -54.60 -13.95 10.06
N ASP A 447 -54.67 -12.64 10.24
CA ASP A 447 -53.70 -11.72 10.81
C ASP A 447 -53.23 -12.11 12.23
N PRO A 448 -51.94 -11.96 12.56
CA PRO A 448 -51.52 -11.62 13.90
C PRO A 448 -50.75 -10.29 13.91
N ALA A 449 -51.41 -9.28 14.45
CA ALA A 449 -50.85 -8.15 15.19
C ALA A 449 -49.66 -7.42 14.53
N ALA A 450 -50.03 -6.39 13.77
CA ALA A 450 -49.16 -5.27 13.43
C ALA A 450 -48.46 -4.71 14.68
N ASP A 451 -47.12 -4.78 14.68
CA ASP A 451 -46.28 -3.84 15.44
C ASP A 451 -46.24 -2.51 14.64
N PRO A 452 -46.84 -1.42 15.14
CA PRO A 452 -47.17 -0.25 14.31
C PRO A 452 -46.00 0.74 14.12
N ALA A 453 -44.76 0.27 13.98
CA ALA A 453 -43.58 1.16 13.99
C ALA A 453 -42.49 0.89 12.93
N THR A 454 -42.73 0.08 11.89
CA THR A 454 -41.78 -0.01 10.76
C THR A 454 -42.40 0.50 9.46
N ASP A 455 -41.85 1.61 8.95
CA ASP A 455 -42.18 2.13 7.63
C ASP A 455 -41.93 1.02 6.57
N PRO A 456 -42.95 0.58 5.80
CA PRO A 456 -42.80 -0.50 4.83
C PRO A 456 -41.75 -0.18 3.76
N THR A 457 -41.55 1.11 3.44
CA THR A 457 -40.49 1.57 2.53
C THR A 457 -39.11 1.36 3.15
N ALA A 458 -38.98 1.65 4.45
CA ALA A 458 -37.73 1.44 5.17
C ALA A 458 -37.38 -0.05 5.27
N ALA A 459 -38.37 -0.92 5.46
CA ALA A 459 -38.18 -2.37 5.45
C ALA A 459 -37.72 -2.88 4.08
N ALA A 460 -38.34 -2.41 2.98
CA ALA A 460 -37.96 -2.78 1.62
C ALA A 460 -36.54 -2.32 1.26
N VAL A 461 -36.15 -1.10 1.64
CA VAL A 461 -34.79 -0.58 1.45
C VAL A 461 -33.78 -1.37 2.27
N ALA A 462 -34.08 -1.67 3.53
CA ALA A 462 -33.21 -2.47 4.39
C ALA A 462 -33.00 -3.88 3.81
N ARG A 463 -34.06 -4.48 3.25
CA ARG A 463 -33.96 -5.78 2.57
C ARG A 463 -33.08 -5.71 1.33
N ALA A 464 -33.26 -4.71 0.47
CA ALA A 464 -32.44 -4.53 -0.72
C ALA A 464 -30.95 -4.29 -0.38
N VAL A 465 -30.65 -3.57 0.71
CA VAL A 465 -29.28 -3.40 1.21
C VAL A 465 -28.69 -4.73 1.69
N ALA A 466 -29.46 -5.52 2.43
CA ALA A 466 -29.02 -6.84 2.88
C ALA A 466 -28.77 -7.80 1.71
N ASP A 467 -29.67 -7.83 0.72
CA ASP A 467 -29.53 -8.64 -0.49
C ASP A 467 -28.29 -8.22 -1.29
N ARG A 468 -28.04 -6.93 -1.47
CA ARG A 468 -26.81 -6.41 -2.11
C ARG A 468 -25.55 -6.87 -1.40
N ASP A 469 -25.53 -6.77 -0.07
CA ASP A 469 -24.35 -7.13 0.71
C ASP A 469 -24.10 -8.65 0.69
N ALA A 470 -25.16 -9.46 0.68
CA ALA A 470 -25.08 -10.91 0.50
C ALA A 470 -24.58 -11.30 -0.90
N ILE A 471 -25.13 -10.68 -1.96
CA ILE A 471 -24.67 -10.90 -3.34
C ILE A 471 -23.19 -10.55 -3.46
N ARG A 472 -22.76 -9.41 -2.91
CA ARG A 472 -21.34 -9.01 -2.90
C ARG A 472 -20.45 -10.06 -2.25
N ALA A 473 -20.86 -10.62 -1.12
CA ALA A 473 -20.09 -11.66 -0.44
C ALA A 473 -19.92 -12.91 -1.32
N ASN A 474 -21.02 -13.39 -1.90
CA ASN A 474 -21.00 -14.57 -2.78
C ASN A 474 -20.13 -14.35 -4.04
N LEU A 475 -20.19 -13.16 -4.64
CA LEU A 475 -19.32 -12.83 -5.78
C LEU A 475 -17.84 -12.88 -5.41
N LEU A 476 -17.48 -12.33 -4.25
CA LEU A 476 -16.10 -12.35 -3.76
C LEU A 476 -15.61 -13.77 -3.42
N ASP A 477 -16.50 -14.63 -2.94
CA ASP A 477 -16.15 -16.02 -2.66
C ASP A 477 -15.96 -16.82 -3.95
N LEU A 478 -16.79 -16.59 -4.97
CA LEU A 478 -16.59 -17.12 -6.32
C LEU A 478 -15.26 -16.65 -6.94
N GLU A 479 -14.82 -15.41 -6.65
CA GLU A 479 -13.51 -14.93 -7.11
C GLU A 479 -12.31 -15.60 -6.44
N ARG A 480 -12.49 -16.04 -5.20
CA ARG A 480 -11.44 -16.67 -4.39
C ARG A 480 -11.43 -18.19 -4.51
N ALA A 481 -12.38 -18.76 -5.24
CA ALA A 481 -12.48 -20.19 -5.42
C ALA A 481 -11.22 -20.74 -6.11
N MET A 482 -10.70 -21.85 -5.58
CA MET A 482 -9.45 -22.45 -6.05
C MET A 482 -9.59 -22.93 -7.49
N GLY A 483 -10.73 -23.51 -7.86
CA GLY A 483 -11.01 -23.94 -9.22
C GLY A 483 -10.90 -22.81 -10.24
N ARG A 484 -11.26 -21.58 -9.84
CA ARG A 484 -11.11 -20.38 -10.68
C ARG A 484 -9.63 -19.99 -10.84
N GLU A 485 -8.84 -20.00 -9.77
CA GLU A 485 -7.40 -19.71 -9.84
C GLU A 485 -6.64 -20.72 -10.73
N LEU A 486 -7.02 -22.00 -10.64
CA LEU A 486 -6.47 -23.07 -11.48
C LEU A 486 -6.81 -22.84 -12.96
N LEU A 487 -8.07 -22.56 -13.30
CA LEU A 487 -8.49 -22.27 -14.67
C LEU A 487 -7.83 -21.00 -15.23
N ALA A 488 -7.64 -19.97 -14.40
CA ALA A 488 -7.04 -18.70 -14.82
C ALA A 488 -5.52 -18.81 -15.10
N THR A 489 -4.84 -19.82 -14.56
CA THR A 489 -3.38 -20.01 -14.69
C THR A 489 -3.00 -21.16 -15.62
N ALA A 490 -3.93 -22.06 -15.93
CA ALA A 490 -3.70 -23.19 -16.81
C ALA A 490 -3.74 -22.80 -18.30
N SER A 491 -2.96 -23.51 -19.13
CA SER A 491 -3.05 -23.43 -20.59
C SER A 491 -4.19 -24.34 -21.08
N LEU A 492 -5.40 -23.77 -21.19
CA LEU A 492 -6.61 -24.52 -21.56
C LEU A 492 -6.74 -24.69 -23.09
N THR A 493 -7.18 -25.86 -23.54
CA THR A 493 -7.49 -26.16 -24.95
C THR A 493 -8.84 -26.90 -25.07
N GLY A 494 -9.40 -26.95 -26.27
CA GLY A 494 -10.65 -27.66 -26.56
C GLY A 494 -11.87 -27.13 -25.78
N ASP A 495 -12.78 -28.03 -25.43
CA ASP A 495 -14.06 -27.72 -24.76
C ASP A 495 -13.89 -26.98 -23.43
N THR A 496 -12.83 -27.27 -22.67
CA THR A 496 -12.55 -26.62 -21.39
C THR A 496 -12.25 -25.13 -21.59
N ARG A 497 -11.55 -24.77 -22.67
CA ARG A 497 -11.31 -23.37 -23.02
C ARG A 497 -12.60 -22.67 -23.40
N GLN A 498 -13.46 -23.30 -24.22
CA GLN A 498 -14.73 -22.73 -24.62
C GLN A 498 -15.66 -22.47 -23.42
N ARG A 499 -15.75 -23.43 -22.49
CA ARG A 499 -16.54 -23.27 -21.25
C ARG A 499 -15.97 -22.19 -20.34
N TRP A 500 -14.64 -22.09 -20.24
CA TRP A 500 -13.99 -21.04 -19.46
C TRP A 500 -14.15 -19.64 -20.06
N ASP A 501 -14.05 -19.51 -21.38
CA ASP A 501 -14.28 -18.24 -22.07
C ASP A 501 -15.74 -17.78 -21.86
N ALA A 502 -16.71 -18.70 -21.99
CA ALA A 502 -18.12 -18.41 -21.70
C ALA A 502 -18.36 -17.99 -20.24
N ALA A 503 -17.77 -18.71 -19.27
CA ALA A 503 -17.86 -18.36 -17.86
C ALA A 503 -17.20 -17.01 -17.54
N THR A 504 -16.13 -16.64 -18.25
CA THR A 504 -15.48 -15.32 -18.09
C THR A 504 -16.37 -14.19 -18.60
N VAL A 505 -17.09 -14.41 -19.71
CA VAL A 505 -18.10 -13.47 -20.20
C VAL A 505 -19.25 -13.35 -19.19
N ASP A 506 -19.76 -14.48 -18.68
CA ASP A 506 -20.84 -14.49 -17.69
C ASP A 506 -20.45 -13.77 -16.39
N LEU A 507 -19.22 -13.98 -15.91
CA LEU A 507 -18.68 -13.30 -14.73
C LEU A 507 -18.56 -11.79 -14.95
N THR A 508 -18.16 -11.36 -16.14
CA THR A 508 -18.09 -9.94 -16.48
C THR A 508 -19.50 -9.33 -16.47
N ALA A 509 -20.46 -9.98 -17.13
CA ALA A 509 -21.86 -9.55 -17.12
C ALA A 509 -22.46 -9.51 -15.71
N LEU A 510 -22.09 -10.47 -14.86
CA LEU A 510 -22.51 -10.56 -13.46
C LEU A 510 -22.07 -9.35 -12.64
N TRP A 511 -20.81 -8.92 -12.79
CA TRP A 511 -20.28 -7.72 -12.15
C TRP A 511 -20.89 -6.43 -12.69
N ASP A 512 -21.18 -6.36 -13.99
CA ASP A 512 -21.87 -5.23 -14.60
C ASP A 512 -23.28 -5.06 -14.03
N VAL A 513 -24.05 -6.15 -13.95
CA VAL A 513 -25.40 -6.15 -13.37
C VAL A 513 -25.34 -5.78 -11.88
N PHE A 514 -24.41 -6.35 -11.12
CA PHE A 514 -24.24 -6.07 -9.70
C PHE A 514 -23.89 -4.60 -9.43
N THR A 515 -23.06 -3.99 -10.26
CA THR A 515 -22.66 -2.59 -10.12
C THR A 515 -23.86 -1.66 -10.35
N ALA A 516 -24.62 -1.90 -11.42
CA ALA A 516 -25.83 -1.13 -11.73
C ALA A 516 -26.93 -1.32 -10.67
N TYR A 517 -27.10 -2.54 -10.16
CA TYR A 517 -28.02 -2.85 -9.06
C TYR A 517 -27.61 -2.14 -7.76
N SER A 518 -26.33 -2.18 -7.41
CA SER A 518 -25.80 -1.54 -6.19
C SER A 518 -26.04 -0.03 -6.18
N ASP A 519 -25.87 0.63 -7.32
CA ASP A 519 -26.15 2.07 -7.48
C ASP A 519 -27.63 2.40 -7.20
N VAL A 520 -28.56 1.59 -7.69
CA VAL A 520 -30.00 1.76 -7.43
C VAL A 520 -30.30 1.60 -5.94
N VAL A 521 -29.75 0.57 -5.30
CA VAL A 521 -29.92 0.34 -3.85
C VAL A 521 -29.34 1.50 -3.02
N ASP A 522 -28.16 2.01 -3.40
CA ASP A 522 -27.55 3.16 -2.72
C ASP A 522 -28.38 4.44 -2.89
N ARG A 523 -28.95 4.67 -4.07
CA ARG A 523 -29.87 5.79 -4.32
C ARG A 523 -31.19 5.66 -3.58
N ALA A 524 -31.75 4.44 -3.46
CA ALA A 524 -32.95 4.19 -2.67
C ALA A 524 -32.70 4.44 -1.18
N ALA A 525 -31.56 3.97 -0.66
CA ALA A 525 -31.15 4.24 0.72
C ALA A 525 -30.87 5.73 0.99
N ALA A 526 -30.33 6.46 0.01
CA ALA A 526 -30.16 7.91 0.10
C ALA A 526 -31.49 8.66 0.08
N ALA A 527 -32.41 8.28 -0.80
CA ALA A 527 -33.74 8.87 -0.86
C ALA A 527 -34.50 8.71 0.47
N LEU A 528 -34.39 7.55 1.13
CA LEU A 528 -34.99 7.34 2.45
C LEU A 528 -34.36 8.23 3.53
N ARG A 529 -33.04 8.42 3.54
CA ARG A 529 -32.34 9.33 4.47
C ARG A 529 -32.71 10.79 4.27
N ASP A 530 -33.01 11.17 3.04
CA ASP A 530 -33.44 12.52 2.67
C ASP A 530 -34.96 12.74 2.85
N SER A 531 -35.66 11.83 3.55
CA SER A 531 -37.12 11.88 3.76
C SER A 531 -37.93 11.89 2.46
N ARG A 532 -37.46 11.19 1.41
CA ARG A 532 -38.13 11.03 0.12
C ARG A 532 -38.55 9.56 -0.13
N PRO A 533 -39.50 9.01 0.65
CA PRO A 533 -39.87 7.59 0.59
C PRO A 533 -40.44 7.18 -0.77
N GLN A 534 -41.26 8.03 -1.41
CA GLN A 534 -41.83 7.75 -2.75
C GLN A 534 -40.74 7.55 -3.83
N ALA A 535 -39.63 8.28 -3.73
CA ALA A 535 -38.50 8.12 -4.65
C ALA A 535 -37.74 6.81 -4.37
N ALA A 536 -37.65 6.37 -3.11
CA ALA A 536 -37.07 5.08 -2.76
C ALA A 536 -37.93 3.92 -3.30
N THR A 537 -39.26 3.98 -3.12
CA THR A 537 -40.21 3.00 -3.67
C THR A 537 -40.13 2.92 -5.20
N SER A 538 -40.14 4.08 -5.89
CA SER A 538 -40.02 4.13 -7.35
C SER A 538 -38.71 3.50 -7.85
N LEU A 539 -37.60 3.66 -7.12
CA LEU A 539 -36.33 3.05 -7.47
C LEU A 539 -36.33 1.53 -7.30
N LEU A 540 -37.00 1.02 -6.26
CA LEU A 540 -37.02 -0.41 -5.93
C LEU A 540 -38.02 -1.20 -6.78
N ASP A 541 -39.16 -0.60 -7.13
CA ASP A 541 -40.23 -1.28 -7.88
C ASP A 541 -40.14 -1.04 -9.40
N GLY A 542 -39.54 0.07 -9.81
CA GLY A 542 -39.41 0.46 -11.22
C GLY A 542 -38.20 -0.14 -11.95
N PRO A 543 -38.17 -0.04 -13.29
CA PRO A 543 -37.03 -0.47 -14.13
C PRO A 543 -35.85 0.49 -14.01
N SER A 544 -35.21 0.49 -12.83
CA SER A 544 -34.22 1.49 -12.41
C SER A 544 -32.77 1.04 -12.64
N VAL A 545 -32.52 -0.27 -12.82
CA VAL A 545 -31.19 -0.83 -13.09
C VAL A 545 -30.92 -0.70 -14.58
N ARG A 546 -29.90 0.07 -14.96
CA ARG A 546 -29.56 0.36 -16.36
C ARG A 546 -28.29 -0.36 -16.76
N LEU A 547 -28.39 -1.20 -17.79
CA LEU A 547 -27.26 -1.92 -18.37
C LEU A 547 -26.98 -1.40 -19.77
N THR A 548 -25.71 -1.20 -20.08
CA THR A 548 -25.25 -0.87 -21.44
C THR A 548 -25.08 -2.17 -22.21
N GLY A 549 -25.99 -2.45 -23.15
CA GLY A 549 -25.92 -3.64 -24.00
C GLY A 549 -25.11 -3.41 -25.28
N ALA A 550 -24.66 -4.50 -25.91
CA ALA A 550 -24.32 -4.45 -27.32
C ALA A 550 -25.60 -4.13 -28.11
N PRO A 551 -25.57 -3.17 -29.05
CA PRO A 551 -26.79 -2.76 -29.74
C PRO A 551 -27.34 -3.94 -30.55
N ALA A 552 -28.66 -4.11 -30.56
CA ALA A 552 -29.32 -5.23 -31.24
C ALA A 552 -28.82 -5.39 -32.69
N PRO A 553 -28.77 -6.62 -33.24
CA PRO A 553 -28.45 -6.84 -34.65
C PRO A 553 -29.29 -5.93 -35.56
N LEU A 554 -28.73 -5.48 -36.68
CA LEU A 554 -29.30 -4.42 -37.52
C LEU A 554 -30.73 -4.70 -37.98
N ASP A 555 -31.09 -5.97 -38.17
CA ASP A 555 -32.42 -6.48 -38.53
C ASP A 555 -33.46 -6.37 -37.40
N ARG A 556 -33.02 -6.16 -36.16
CA ARG A 556 -33.88 -6.01 -34.97
C ARG A 556 -33.73 -4.64 -34.28
N ARG A 557 -32.97 -3.72 -34.88
CA ARG A 557 -32.64 -2.43 -34.26
C ARG A 557 -33.66 -1.36 -34.64
N HIS A 558 -34.30 -0.76 -33.63
CA HIS A 558 -35.15 0.41 -33.82
C HIS A 558 -34.29 1.69 -33.87
N ILE A 559 -34.66 2.66 -34.70
CA ILE A 559 -33.87 3.91 -34.88
C ILE A 559 -33.76 4.75 -33.59
N THR A 560 -34.66 4.54 -32.63
CA THR A 560 -34.69 5.20 -31.33
C THR A 560 -34.12 4.35 -30.19
N ASP A 561 -33.55 3.18 -30.48
CA ASP A 561 -32.97 2.30 -29.47
C ASP A 561 -31.68 2.95 -28.89
N ASP A 562 -31.69 3.24 -27.59
CA ASP A 562 -30.57 3.86 -26.87
C ASP A 562 -29.52 2.82 -26.39
N GLY A 563 -29.74 1.54 -26.71
CA GLY A 563 -28.87 0.44 -26.32
C GLY A 563 -28.89 0.14 -24.81
N GLN A 564 -29.85 0.71 -24.07
CA GLN A 564 -29.99 0.49 -22.63
C GLN A 564 -31.02 -0.60 -22.33
N VAL A 565 -30.57 -1.66 -21.68
CA VAL A 565 -31.49 -2.63 -21.07
C VAL A 565 -31.84 -2.13 -19.68
N ARG A 566 -33.14 -1.94 -19.41
CA ARG A 566 -33.64 -1.52 -18.10
C ARG A 566 -34.27 -2.70 -17.38
N LEU A 567 -33.76 -3.02 -16.20
CA LEU A 567 -34.25 -4.09 -15.35
C LEU A 567 -34.85 -3.51 -14.06
N THR A 568 -35.87 -4.17 -13.53
CA THR A 568 -36.25 -3.97 -12.13
C THR A 568 -35.15 -4.56 -11.24
N PRO A 569 -34.97 -4.08 -10.00
CA PRO A 569 -34.06 -4.69 -9.04
C PRO A 569 -34.27 -6.19 -8.85
N ALA A 570 -35.53 -6.65 -8.82
CA ALA A 570 -35.86 -8.06 -8.75
C ALA A 570 -35.38 -8.85 -10.00
N ALA A 571 -35.60 -8.31 -11.20
CA ALA A 571 -35.12 -8.91 -12.44
C ALA A 571 -33.58 -8.92 -12.54
N ALA A 572 -32.93 -7.88 -12.00
CA ALA A 572 -31.47 -7.84 -11.92
C ALA A 572 -30.92 -8.94 -11.00
N VAL A 573 -31.55 -9.17 -9.84
CA VAL A 573 -31.17 -10.27 -8.93
C VAL A 573 -31.39 -11.63 -9.58
N ALA A 574 -32.54 -11.85 -10.24
CA ALA A 574 -32.80 -13.09 -10.97
C ALA A 574 -31.72 -13.35 -12.05
N ARG A 575 -31.37 -12.32 -12.82
CA ARG A 575 -30.32 -12.41 -13.84
C ARG A 575 -28.95 -12.71 -13.24
N MET A 576 -28.61 -12.10 -12.11
CA MET A 576 -27.35 -12.39 -11.40
C MET A 576 -27.33 -13.83 -10.90
N ASN A 577 -28.44 -14.37 -10.40
CA ASN A 577 -28.51 -15.77 -9.95
C ASN A 577 -28.27 -16.76 -11.10
N GLU A 578 -28.83 -16.52 -12.29
CA GLU A 578 -28.57 -17.35 -13.47
C GLU A 578 -27.08 -17.36 -13.85
N LEU A 579 -26.48 -16.18 -13.96
CA LEU A 579 -25.07 -16.02 -14.31
C LEU A 579 -24.15 -16.64 -13.25
N PHE A 580 -24.49 -16.46 -11.97
CA PHE A 580 -23.77 -17.04 -10.85
C PHE A 580 -23.82 -18.57 -10.87
N ALA A 581 -25.00 -19.16 -11.09
CA ALA A 581 -25.18 -20.61 -11.12
C ALA A 581 -24.31 -21.26 -12.21
N ARG A 582 -24.34 -20.72 -13.45
CA ARG A 582 -23.51 -21.22 -14.56
C ARG A 582 -22.02 -21.14 -14.27
N THR A 583 -21.59 -20.03 -13.67
CA THR A 583 -20.17 -19.83 -13.35
C THR A 583 -19.72 -20.72 -12.20
N ALA A 584 -20.55 -20.87 -11.16
CA ALA A 584 -20.25 -21.70 -9.99
C ALA A 584 -20.20 -23.19 -10.35
N GLU A 585 -21.09 -23.68 -11.22
CA GLU A 585 -21.10 -25.07 -11.69
C GLU A 585 -19.76 -25.47 -12.32
N LEU A 586 -19.21 -24.62 -13.20
CA LEU A 586 -17.91 -24.86 -13.83
C LEU A 586 -16.78 -24.92 -12.79
N VAL A 587 -16.76 -23.98 -11.86
CA VAL A 587 -15.73 -23.90 -10.81
C VAL A 587 -15.78 -25.13 -9.90
N VAL A 588 -16.98 -25.54 -9.47
CA VAL A 588 -17.17 -26.72 -8.62
C VAL A 588 -16.77 -28.00 -9.35
N THR A 589 -17.12 -28.13 -10.63
CA THR A 589 -16.74 -29.30 -11.45
C THR A 589 -15.22 -29.47 -11.52
N VAL A 590 -14.49 -28.36 -11.71
CA VAL A 590 -13.03 -28.38 -11.75
C VAL A 590 -12.42 -28.69 -10.39
N GLU A 591 -12.98 -28.16 -9.30
CA GLU A 591 -12.52 -28.50 -7.94
C GLU A 591 -12.75 -29.97 -7.59
N ALA A 592 -13.86 -30.57 -8.04
CA ALA A 592 -14.14 -32.00 -7.85
C ALA A 592 -13.11 -32.87 -8.60
N MET A 593 -12.88 -32.59 -9.89
CA MET A 593 -11.88 -33.33 -10.70
C MET A 593 -10.47 -33.22 -10.13
N TRP A 594 -10.11 -32.09 -9.54
CA TRP A 594 -8.81 -31.92 -8.90
C TRP A 594 -8.67 -32.71 -7.59
N ARG A 595 -9.76 -32.85 -6.82
CA ARG A 595 -9.76 -33.64 -5.58
C ARG A 595 -9.72 -35.14 -5.82
N ASP A 596 -10.35 -35.61 -6.89
CA ASP A 596 -10.39 -37.04 -7.24
C ASP A 596 -9.15 -37.50 -8.01
N GLY A 597 -8.37 -36.55 -8.57
CA GLY A 597 -7.13 -36.80 -9.32
C GLY A 597 -5.82 -36.61 -8.54
N SER A 598 -5.90 -36.28 -7.24
CA SER A 598 -4.76 -36.17 -6.30
C SER A 598 -4.81 -37.28 -5.27
#